data_AF-A0A7S2B7I2-F1
#
_entry.id   AF-A0A7S2B7I2-F1
#
_cell.length_a   1.000
_cell.length_b   1.000
_cell.length_c   1.000
_cell.angle_alpha   90.00
_cell.angle_beta   90.00
_cell.angle_gamma   90.00
#
_symmetry.space_group_name_H-M   'P 1'
#
loop_
_entity.id
_entity.type
_entity.pdbx_description
1 polymer ?
#
loop_
_entity_poly.entity_id
_entity_poly.type
_entity_poly.pdbx_seq_one_letter_code
_entity_poly.pdbx_strand_id
1 'polypeptide(L)'
;VELQLPAPSKKQKPGLSSFVGRPADAAATLRPLLQFAEVHVAPAERATTPVALFATAGLRAVQSDEAENILQACAEVLGRSGFAVPATVGTWSTSGGASIIPGELEGRWSWLAARYAASRAGAPAPNSKGVGSR
;
A
#
# COMPACT_ATOMS: atom_id res chain seq x y z
N VAL A 1 23.74 5.52 6.64
CA VAL A 1 22.85 6.25 5.70
C VAL A 1 21.45 6.20 6.29
N GLU A 2 20.94 7.33 6.74
CA GLU A 2 19.57 7.42 7.25
C GLU A 2 18.62 7.58 6.06
N LEU A 3 17.67 6.65 5.91
CA LEU A 3 16.68 6.67 4.84
C LEU A 3 15.62 7.72 5.18
N GLN A 4 15.78 8.93 4.65
CA GLN A 4 14.75 9.98 4.77
C GLN A 4 13.63 9.69 3.75
N LEU A 5 12.49 9.20 4.24
CA LEU A 5 11.29 9.03 3.42
C LEU A 5 10.73 10.40 3.03
N PRO A 6 10.10 10.54 1.85
CA PRO A 6 9.49 11.80 1.45
C PRO A 6 8.40 12.18 2.46
N ALA A 7 8.63 13.27 3.19
CA ALA A 7 7.58 13.94 3.93
C ALA A 7 6.73 14.76 2.93
N PRO A 8 5.40 14.73 3.05
CA PRO A 8 4.63 14.27 4.22
C PRO A 8 3.93 12.90 4.05
N SER A 9 3.64 12.22 5.18
CA SER A 9 2.82 10.99 5.25
C SER A 9 1.83 11.00 6.42
N LYS A 10 0.70 10.26 6.30
CA LYS A 10 -0.34 10.15 7.33
C LYS A 10 -0.66 8.70 7.65
N LYS A 11 -0.94 8.40 8.92
CA LYS A 11 -1.30 7.06 9.42
C LYS A 11 -2.59 7.10 10.24
N GLN A 12 -3.33 5.99 10.25
CA GLN A 12 -4.52 5.78 11.07
C GLN A 12 -4.35 4.56 11.98
N LYS A 13 -5.05 4.58 13.11
CA LYS A 13 -5.17 3.45 14.05
C LYS A 13 -6.63 3.33 14.48
N PRO A 14 -7.13 2.11 14.74
CA PRO A 14 -6.45 0.82 14.60
C PRO A 14 -6.31 0.37 13.13
N GLY A 15 -5.62 -0.75 12.88
CA GLY A 15 -5.47 -1.32 11.53
C GLY A 15 -6.72 -2.07 11.06
N LEU A 16 -6.77 -2.41 9.76
CA LEU A 16 -7.96 -3.03 9.13
C LEU A 16 -8.43 -4.32 9.83
N SER A 17 -7.52 -5.15 10.34
CA SER A 17 -7.87 -6.40 11.03
C SER A 17 -8.59 -6.20 12.36
N SER A 18 -8.65 -4.98 12.91
CA SER A 18 -9.44 -4.68 14.11
C SER A 18 -10.93 -4.46 13.83
N PHE A 19 -11.33 -4.51 12.56
CA PHE A 19 -12.69 -4.24 12.10
C PHE A 19 -13.40 -5.49 11.55
N VAL A 20 -13.00 -6.69 11.99
CA VAL A 20 -13.73 -7.94 11.69
C VAL A 20 -15.20 -7.78 12.08
N GLY A 21 -16.11 -8.20 11.20
CA GLY A 21 -17.56 -8.00 11.34
C GLY A 21 -18.04 -6.57 11.13
N ARG A 22 -17.14 -5.60 10.84
CA ARG A 22 -17.46 -4.17 10.67
C ARG A 22 -16.74 -3.56 9.45
N PRO A 23 -16.97 -4.07 8.23
CA PRO A 23 -16.25 -3.64 7.02
C PRO A 23 -16.47 -2.15 6.68
N ALA A 24 -17.66 -1.61 6.96
CA ALA A 24 -17.95 -0.19 6.73
C ALA A 24 -17.08 0.74 7.62
N ASP A 25 -16.87 0.37 8.88
CA ASP A 25 -16.00 1.10 9.80
C ASP A 25 -14.55 1.06 9.32
N ALA A 26 -14.09 -0.10 8.83
CA ALA A 26 -12.76 -0.26 8.25
C ALA A 26 -12.55 0.69 7.07
N ALA A 27 -13.50 0.71 6.13
CA ALA A 27 -13.46 1.58 4.96
C ALA A 27 -13.54 3.07 5.30
N ALA A 28 -14.28 3.44 6.36
CA ALA A 28 -14.35 4.82 6.83
C ALA A 28 -12.99 5.37 7.28
N THR A 29 -12.06 4.51 7.74
CA THR A 29 -10.70 4.92 8.11
C THR A 29 -9.87 5.43 6.93
N LEU A 30 -10.24 5.10 5.69
CA LEU A 30 -9.55 5.59 4.49
C LEU A 30 -9.85 7.06 4.20
N ARG A 31 -11.01 7.58 4.61
CA ARG A 31 -11.42 8.97 4.33
C ARG A 31 -10.37 10.01 4.76
N PRO A 32 -9.89 10.03 6.02
CA PRO A 32 -8.86 10.98 6.42
C PRO A 32 -7.50 10.75 5.74
N LEU A 33 -7.24 9.57 5.17
CA LEU A 33 -6.03 9.29 4.37
C LEU A 33 -6.16 9.85 2.95
N LEU A 34 -7.33 9.68 2.32
CA LEU A 34 -7.63 10.22 1.00
C LEU A 34 -7.67 11.75 1.02
N GLN A 35 -8.31 12.36 2.02
CA GLN A 35 -8.28 13.82 2.21
C GLN A 35 -6.85 14.35 2.33
N PHE A 36 -5.98 13.63 3.03
CA PHE A 36 -4.58 14.00 3.11
C PHE A 36 -3.89 13.93 1.74
N ALA A 37 -4.17 12.90 0.93
CA ALA A 37 -3.67 12.83 -0.44
C ALA A 37 -4.22 13.97 -1.32
N GLU A 38 -5.49 14.33 -1.19
CA GLU A 38 -6.13 15.43 -1.92
C GLU A 38 -5.51 16.80 -1.64
N VAL A 39 -4.98 17.02 -0.43
CA VAL A 39 -4.25 18.26 -0.09
C VAL A 39 -2.91 18.34 -0.84
N HIS A 40 -2.29 17.21 -1.16
CA HIS A 40 -0.95 17.15 -1.77
C HIS A 40 -0.96 16.84 -3.27
N VAL A 41 -2.08 16.37 -3.82
CA VAL A 41 -2.27 16.08 -5.24
C VAL A 41 -3.29 17.05 -5.82
N ALA A 42 -2.85 17.86 -6.78
CA ALA A 42 -3.70 18.88 -7.39
C ALA A 42 -4.94 18.25 -8.04
N PRO A 43 -6.12 18.90 -8.00
CA PRO A 43 -7.34 18.33 -8.57
C PRO A 43 -7.21 17.84 -10.01
N ALA A 44 -6.43 18.53 -10.84
CA ALA A 44 -6.18 18.18 -12.24
C ALA A 44 -5.37 16.88 -12.43
N GLU A 45 -4.61 16.46 -11.42
CA GLU A 45 -3.74 15.28 -11.48
C GLU A 45 -4.38 14.04 -10.84
N ARG A 46 -5.48 14.19 -10.09
CA ARG A 46 -6.08 13.08 -9.34
C ARG A 46 -6.51 11.93 -10.24
N ALA A 47 -7.18 12.25 -11.36
CA ALA A 47 -7.67 11.25 -12.30
C ALA A 47 -6.56 10.41 -12.98
N THR A 48 -5.31 10.86 -12.94
CA THR A 48 -4.14 10.12 -13.47
C THR A 48 -3.20 9.63 -12.39
N THR A 49 -3.40 10.02 -11.13
CA THR A 49 -2.59 9.60 -10.00
C THR A 49 -3.10 8.27 -9.45
N PRO A 50 -2.32 7.17 -9.52
CA PRO A 50 -2.76 5.87 -9.06
C PRO A 50 -2.86 5.81 -7.53
N VAL A 51 -3.96 5.26 -7.03
CA VAL A 51 -4.15 4.90 -5.62
C VAL A 51 -4.39 3.40 -5.47
N ALA A 52 -3.72 2.79 -4.50
CA ALA A 52 -3.93 1.39 -4.16
C ALA A 52 -3.75 1.17 -2.65
N LEU A 53 -4.47 0.19 -2.13
CA LEU A 53 -4.39 -0.29 -0.76
C LEU A 53 -3.87 -1.74 -0.75
N PHE A 54 -2.75 -1.95 -0.07
CA PHE A 54 -2.18 -3.28 0.13
C PHE A 54 -2.22 -3.66 1.60
N ALA A 55 -3.08 -4.61 1.94
CA ALA A 55 -3.13 -5.18 3.27
C ALA A 55 -2.04 -6.26 3.43
N THR A 56 -1.45 -6.31 4.63
CA THR A 56 -0.31 -7.20 4.95
C THR A 56 -0.71 -8.25 5.98
N ALA A 57 0.24 -8.73 6.80
CA ALA A 57 0.07 -9.86 7.71
C ALA A 57 -1.18 -9.78 8.61
N GLY A 58 -1.56 -8.59 9.06
CA GLY A 58 -2.72 -8.42 9.94
C GLY A 58 -4.01 -8.92 9.32
N LEU A 59 -4.27 -8.61 8.04
CA LEU A 59 -5.48 -9.04 7.35
C LEU A 59 -5.35 -10.46 6.79
N ARG A 60 -4.12 -10.94 6.49
CA ARG A 60 -3.85 -12.35 6.16
C ARG A 60 -4.27 -13.32 7.28
N ALA A 61 -4.26 -12.87 8.53
CA ALA A 61 -4.60 -13.67 9.70
C ALA A 61 -6.11 -13.72 10.00
N VAL A 62 -6.93 -12.97 9.27
CA VAL A 62 -8.39 -12.95 9.39
C VAL A 62 -9.00 -14.06 8.50
N GLN A 63 -10.18 -14.58 8.84
CA GLN A 63 -10.92 -15.50 7.98
C GLN A 63 -11.14 -14.89 6.59
N SER A 64 -11.04 -15.69 5.53
CA SER A 64 -11.07 -15.23 4.13
C SER A 64 -12.22 -14.29 3.84
N ASP A 65 -13.43 -14.70 4.20
CA ASP A 65 -14.66 -14.00 3.82
C ASP A 65 -14.76 -12.64 4.54
N GLU A 66 -14.33 -12.57 5.80
CA GLU A 66 -14.25 -11.34 6.58
C GLU A 66 -13.20 -10.37 6.02
N ALA A 67 -12.04 -10.90 5.62
CA ALA A 67 -11.00 -10.11 4.98
C ALA A 67 -11.46 -9.55 3.63
N GLU A 68 -12.14 -10.37 2.83
CA GLU A 68 -12.71 -9.98 1.53
C GLU A 68 -13.79 -8.90 1.69
N ASN A 69 -14.70 -9.04 2.65
CA ASN A 69 -15.71 -8.03 2.96
C ASN A 69 -15.09 -6.67 3.31
N ILE A 70 -14.01 -6.67 4.10
CA ILE A 70 -13.26 -5.45 4.44
C ILE A 70 -12.61 -4.85 3.19
N LEU A 71 -11.94 -5.65 2.36
CA LEU A 71 -11.29 -5.18 1.14
C LEU A 71 -12.29 -4.61 0.14
N GLN A 72 -13.45 -5.26 -0.02
CA GLN A 72 -14.51 -4.80 -0.91
C GLN A 72 -15.03 -3.42 -0.46
N ALA A 73 -15.33 -3.25 0.83
CA ALA A 73 -15.75 -1.96 1.36
C ALA A 73 -14.67 -0.86 1.15
N CYS A 74 -13.40 -1.22 1.28
CA CYS A 74 -12.29 -0.29 1.01
C CYS A 74 -12.19 0.04 -0.50
N ALA A 75 -12.34 -0.95 -1.38
CA ALA A 75 -12.32 -0.77 -2.83
C ALA A 75 -13.43 0.17 -3.32
N GLU A 76 -14.63 0.09 -2.73
CA GLU A 76 -15.72 1.03 -3.03
C GLU A 76 -15.36 2.47 -2.66
N VAL A 77 -14.69 2.68 -1.52
CA VAL A 77 -14.21 4.01 -1.11
C VAL A 77 -13.12 4.52 -2.05
N LEU A 78 -12.17 3.65 -2.45
CA LEU A 78 -11.14 4.01 -3.42
C LEU A 78 -11.74 4.37 -4.78
N GLY A 79 -12.71 3.60 -5.27
CA GLY A 79 -13.40 3.87 -6.54
C GLY A 79 -14.15 5.20 -6.58
N ARG A 80 -14.54 5.75 -5.42
CA ARG A 80 -15.22 7.04 -5.28
C ARG A 80 -14.27 8.21 -4.97
N SER A 81 -12.97 7.96 -4.86
CA SER A 81 -11.99 8.96 -4.41
C SER A 81 -11.59 10.00 -5.47
N GLY A 82 -11.90 9.74 -6.75
CA GLY A 82 -11.45 10.57 -7.88
C GLY A 82 -9.98 10.33 -8.29
N PHE A 83 -9.27 9.44 -7.59
CA PHE A 83 -7.96 8.95 -7.99
C PHE A 83 -8.07 7.83 -9.02
N ALA A 84 -7.01 7.60 -9.80
CA ALA A 84 -6.94 6.44 -10.70
C ALA A 84 -6.83 5.15 -9.88
N VAL A 85 -7.70 4.17 -10.13
CA VAL A 85 -7.70 2.88 -9.44
C VAL A 85 -7.20 1.80 -10.40
N PRO A 86 -5.91 1.43 -10.37
CA PRO A 86 -5.35 0.50 -11.32
C PRO A 86 -5.76 -0.95 -10.99
N ALA A 87 -6.17 -1.69 -12.01
CA ALA A 87 -6.43 -3.14 -11.89
C ALA A 87 -5.17 -3.95 -11.54
N THR A 88 -3.98 -3.40 -11.84
CA THR A 88 -2.70 -4.05 -11.58
C THR A 88 -1.66 -3.02 -11.14
N VAL A 89 -0.87 -3.33 -10.11
CA VAL A 89 0.29 -2.54 -9.68
C VAL A 89 1.54 -3.40 -9.77
N GLY A 90 2.47 -3.02 -10.65
CA GLY A 90 3.60 -3.87 -11.01
C GLY A 90 3.10 -5.18 -11.62
N THR A 91 3.39 -6.30 -10.97
CA THR A 91 2.91 -7.64 -11.40
C THR A 91 1.75 -8.16 -10.54
N TRP A 92 1.18 -7.33 -9.66
CA TRP A 92 0.16 -7.75 -8.70
C TRP A 92 -1.21 -7.19 -9.08
N SER A 93 -2.18 -8.08 -9.26
CA SER A 93 -3.57 -7.70 -9.53
C SER A 93 -4.24 -7.19 -8.26
N THR A 94 -5.14 -6.22 -8.42
CA THR A 94 -5.96 -5.67 -7.34
C THR A 94 -7.44 -5.90 -7.63
N SER A 95 -8.26 -5.92 -6.59
CA SER A 95 -9.72 -5.87 -6.72
C SER A 95 -10.16 -4.46 -6.38
N GLY A 96 -10.45 -3.64 -7.39
CA GLY A 96 -10.81 -2.24 -7.20
C GLY A 96 -9.77 -1.42 -6.42
N GLY A 97 -8.49 -1.71 -6.65
CA GLY A 97 -7.38 -1.03 -5.99
C GLY A 97 -7.06 -1.53 -4.58
N ALA A 98 -7.83 -2.46 -4.01
CA ALA A 98 -7.55 -3.07 -2.73
C ALA A 98 -7.18 -4.56 -2.89
N SER A 99 -6.09 -4.99 -2.26
CA SER A 99 -5.77 -6.42 -2.17
C SER A 99 -4.87 -6.73 -0.98
N ILE A 100 -4.83 -8.01 -0.60
CA ILE A 100 -3.81 -8.53 0.30
C ILE A 100 -2.60 -8.93 -0.55
N ILE A 101 -1.40 -8.48 -0.16
CA ILE A 101 -0.16 -8.92 -0.80
C ILE A 101 0.46 -10.09 -0.04
N PRO A 102 1.22 -10.99 -0.68
CA PRO A 102 1.99 -12.02 0.00
C PRO A 102 3.26 -11.44 0.63
N GLY A 103 3.77 -12.11 1.67
CA GLY A 103 4.97 -11.65 2.38
C GLY A 103 6.22 -11.57 1.48
N GLU A 104 6.33 -12.46 0.48
CA GLU A 104 7.43 -12.40 -0.49
C GLU A 104 7.40 -11.10 -1.31
N LEU A 105 6.21 -10.69 -1.79
CA LEU A 105 6.06 -9.46 -2.57
C LEU A 105 6.33 -8.22 -1.70
N GLU A 106 5.81 -8.22 -0.47
CA GLU A 106 6.09 -7.21 0.55
C GLU A 106 7.60 -7.04 0.77
N GLY A 107 8.35 -8.16 0.87
CA GLY A 107 9.81 -8.16 1.00
C GLY A 107 10.53 -7.64 -0.26
N ARG A 108 10.13 -8.10 -1.45
CA ARG A 108 10.72 -7.66 -2.73
C ARG A 108 10.55 -6.15 -2.96
N TRP A 109 9.36 -5.62 -2.70
CA TRP A 109 9.09 -4.18 -2.80
C TRP A 109 9.86 -3.37 -1.77
N SER A 110 9.96 -3.87 -0.52
CA SER A 110 10.75 -3.22 0.52
C SER A 110 12.23 -3.13 0.14
N TRP A 111 12.80 -4.22 -0.39
CA TRP A 111 14.18 -4.23 -0.86
C TRP A 111 14.39 -3.29 -2.06
N LEU A 112 13.46 -3.26 -3.01
CA LEU A 112 13.52 -2.35 -4.15
C LEU A 112 13.48 -0.89 -3.69
N ALA A 113 12.58 -0.54 -2.76
CA ALA A 113 12.47 0.79 -2.19
C ALA A 113 13.78 1.21 -1.48
N ALA A 114 14.35 0.33 -0.66
CA ALA A 114 15.63 0.57 0.01
C ALA A 114 16.78 0.79 -0.98
N ARG A 115 16.87 -0.05 -2.03
CA ARG A 115 17.89 0.11 -3.09
C ARG A 115 17.73 1.39 -3.88
N TYR A 116 16.49 1.75 -4.22
CA TYR A 116 16.19 2.97 -4.94
C TYR A 116 16.62 4.21 -4.13
N ALA A 117 16.27 4.24 -2.85
CA ALA A 117 16.65 5.33 -1.96
C ALA A 117 18.17 5.40 -1.75
N ALA A 118 18.85 4.25 -1.58
CA ALA A 118 20.31 4.20 -1.50
C ALA A 118 21.00 4.74 -2.78
N SER A 119 20.48 4.39 -3.95
CA SER A 119 20.96 4.91 -5.23
C SER A 119 20.81 6.43 -5.33
N ARG A 120 19.67 6.99 -4.88
CA ARG A 120 19.45 8.44 -4.86
C ARG A 120 20.35 9.18 -3.86
N ALA A 121 20.80 8.51 -2.80
CA ALA A 121 21.74 9.05 -1.83
C ALA A 121 23.22 8.96 -2.28
N GLY A 122 23.50 8.47 -3.50
CA GLY A 122 24.86 8.34 -4.03
C GLY A 122 25.65 7.15 -3.42
N ALA A 123 24.97 6.20 -2.78
CA ALA A 123 25.64 5.02 -2.24
C ALA A 123 26.08 4.09 -3.38
N PRO A 124 27.32 3.56 -3.35
CA PRO A 124 27.76 2.55 -4.31
C PRO A 124 26.88 1.29 -4.19
N ALA A 125 26.67 0.60 -5.32
CA ALA A 125 25.94 -0.66 -5.31
C ALA A 125 26.61 -1.64 -4.32
N PRO A 126 25.85 -2.33 -3.45
CA PRO A 126 26.45 -3.29 -2.54
C PRO A 126 27.13 -4.38 -3.36
N ASN A 127 28.39 -4.65 -3.04
CA ASN A 127 29.18 -5.72 -3.64
C ASN A 127 28.40 -7.04 -3.49
N SER A 128 28.07 -7.69 -4.61
CA SER A 128 27.52 -9.04 -4.60
C SER A 128 28.62 -10.02 -4.15
N LYS A 129 28.82 -10.15 -2.85
CA LYS A 129 29.62 -11.23 -2.27
C LYS A 129 28.73 -12.14 -1.43
N GLY A 130 28.42 -13.30 -2.02
CA GLY A 130 28.28 -14.59 -1.32
C GLY A 130 26.88 -15.06 -0.92
N VAL A 131 26.21 -15.81 -1.80
CA VAL A 131 25.60 -17.08 -1.36
C VAL A 131 26.66 -18.14 -1.66
N GLY A 132 27.27 -18.65 -0.60
CA GLY A 132 28.22 -19.75 -0.70
C GLY A 132 27.51 -21.00 -1.17
N SER A 133 28.06 -21.62 -2.21
CA SER A 133 27.80 -23.00 -2.57
C SER A 133 28.21 -23.89 -1.40
N ARG A 134 27.27 -24.70 -0.89
CA ARG A 134 27.56 -25.98 -0.24
C ARG A 134 26.77 -27.04 -0.97
#